data_AF-A0AAD9RH67-F1
#
_entry.id   AF-A0AAD9RH67-F1
#
_cell.length_a   1.000
_cell.length_b   1.000
_cell.length_c   1.000
_cell.angle_alpha   90.00
_cell.angle_beta   90.00
_cell.angle_gamma   90.00
#
_symmetry.space_group_name_H-M   'P 1'
#
loop_
_entity.id
_entity.type
_entity.pdbx_description
1 polymer ?
#
loop_
_entity_poly.entity_id
_entity_poly.type
_entity_poly.pdbx_seq_one_letter_code
_entity_poly.pdbx_strand_id
1 'polypeptide(L)'
;MKCRKEHKLDSANVVKDIVCSTPEHAKKYKKAYNNGNRAIKPYMHDQALPISIEAKLTKFQYNIIRNAAKEHNNNIYPNYEVITEAKKRCYPNNIIITESFAEVSLQSLLDHTVMRLFQVQ
;
A
#
# COMPACT_ATOMS: atom_id res chain seq x y z
N MET A 1 17.73 34.35 17.43
CA MET A 1 19.13 34.08 17.85
C MET A 1 19.33 32.78 18.65
N LYS A 2 18.28 32.08 19.08
CA LYS A 2 18.38 30.88 19.93
C LYS A 2 19.21 29.74 19.28
N CYS A 3 19.01 29.46 17.99
CA CYS A 3 19.73 28.38 17.28
C CYS A 3 21.25 28.57 17.16
N ARG A 4 21.75 29.82 17.06
CA ARG A 4 23.19 30.11 17.04
C ARG A 4 23.84 29.97 18.41
N LYS A 5 23.11 30.28 19.49
CA LYS A 5 23.56 30.03 20.88
C LYS A 5 23.64 28.54 21.20
N GLU A 6 22.83 27.72 20.52
CA GLU A 6 22.81 26.25 20.66
C GLU A 6 23.76 25.52 19.68
N HIS A 7 24.68 26.22 19.00
CA HIS A 7 25.60 25.66 17.98
C HIS A 7 24.93 24.94 16.79
N LYS A 8 23.63 25.17 16.54
CA LYS A 8 22.89 24.61 15.38
C LYS A 8 22.97 25.55 14.18
N LEU A 9 24.12 25.57 13.52
CA LEU A 9 24.42 26.49 12.41
C LEU A 9 23.53 26.23 11.18
N ASP A 10 23.30 24.97 10.81
CA ASP A 10 22.49 24.61 9.64
C ASP A 10 21.03 25.05 9.80
N SER A 11 20.44 24.83 10.97
CA SER A 11 19.09 25.32 11.27
C SER A 11 19.00 26.84 11.20
N ALA A 12 20.03 27.55 11.67
CA ALA A 12 20.07 29.01 11.61
C ALA A 12 20.19 29.53 10.16
N ASN A 13 20.94 28.84 9.31
CA ASN A 13 21.09 29.18 7.89
C ASN A 13 19.78 28.93 7.12
N VAL A 14 19.11 27.80 7.34
CA VAL A 14 17.80 27.51 6.73
C VAL A 14 16.74 28.55 7.13
N VAL A 15 16.68 28.93 8.41
CA VAL A 15 15.77 29.99 8.87
C VAL A 15 16.11 31.34 8.23
N LYS A 16 17.40 31.68 8.13
CA LYS A 16 17.85 32.92 7.47
C LYS A 16 17.41 32.94 6.00
N ASP A 17 17.60 31.85 5.26
CA ASP A 17 17.22 31.78 3.85
C ASP A 17 15.70 31.89 3.67
N ILE A 18 14.91 31.25 4.53
CA ILE A 18 13.44 31.33 4.46
C ILE A 18 12.93 32.74 4.80
N VAL A 19 13.55 33.42 5.76
CA VAL A 19 13.11 34.74 6.26
C VAL A 19 13.61 35.89 5.40
N CYS A 20 14.83 35.80 4.86
CA CYS A 20 15.46 36.88 4.10
C CYS A 20 15.23 36.79 2.58
N SER A 21 14.74 35.67 2.06
CA SER A 21 14.50 35.46 0.62
C SER A 21 13.03 35.61 0.22
N THR A 22 12.71 35.33 -1.04
CA THR A 22 11.33 35.35 -1.56
C THR A 22 10.45 34.24 -0.96
N PRO A 23 9.11 34.44 -0.85
CA PRO A 23 8.17 33.44 -0.35
C PRO A 23 8.18 32.10 -1.12
N GLU A 24 8.72 32.08 -2.34
CA GLU A 24 8.89 30.88 -3.15
C GLU A 24 9.90 29.90 -2.56
N HIS A 25 10.95 30.41 -1.90
CA HIS A 25 11.94 29.56 -1.22
C HIS A 25 11.27 28.75 -0.11
N ALA A 26 10.43 29.38 0.71
CA ALA A 26 9.66 28.69 1.75
C ALA A 26 8.77 27.57 1.18
N LYS A 27 8.10 27.82 0.03
CA LYS A 27 7.30 26.80 -0.68
C LYS A 27 8.16 25.62 -1.14
N LYS A 28 9.38 25.87 -1.64
CA LYS A 28 10.33 24.84 -2.08
C LYS A 28 10.76 23.94 -0.92
N TYR A 29 11.15 24.53 0.22
CA TYR A 29 11.50 23.77 1.44
C TYR A 29 10.32 22.92 1.93
N LYS A 30 9.11 23.50 1.98
CA LYS A 30 7.89 22.77 2.37
C LYS A 30 7.60 21.59 1.44
N LYS A 31 7.73 21.79 0.13
CA LYS A 31 7.54 20.72 -0.86
C LYS A 31 8.59 19.61 -0.73
N ALA A 32 9.85 19.97 -0.53
CA ALA A 32 10.94 19.01 -0.34
C ALA A 32 10.76 18.18 0.94
N TYR A 33 10.43 18.84 2.05
CA TYR A 33 10.15 18.18 3.33
C TYR A 33 8.97 17.20 3.21
N ASN A 34 7.85 17.66 2.63
CA ASN A 34 6.68 16.81 2.42
C ASN A 34 6.95 15.65 1.45
N ASN A 35 7.85 15.82 0.48
CA ASN A 35 8.25 14.76 -0.44
C ASN A 35 9.19 13.74 0.21
N GLY A 36 10.13 14.19 1.05
CA GLY A 36 11.05 13.32 1.79
C GLY A 36 10.34 12.51 2.88
N ASN A 37 9.28 13.06 3.48
CA ASN A 37 8.48 12.40 4.51
C ASN A 37 7.27 11.63 3.96
N ARG A 38 7.24 11.28 2.67
CA ARG A 38 6.16 10.44 2.16
C ARG A 38 6.26 9.05 2.78
N ALA A 39 5.38 8.76 3.72
CA ALA A 39 5.23 7.42 4.27
C ALA A 39 4.93 6.45 3.11
N ILE A 40 5.70 5.37 3.05
CA ILE A 40 5.47 4.29 2.09
C ILE A 40 4.10 3.71 2.39
N LYS A 41 3.18 3.80 1.42
CA LYS A 41 1.84 3.25 1.59
C LYS A 41 1.91 1.73 1.32
N PRO A 42 1.50 0.89 2.28
CA PRO A 42 1.40 -0.55 2.03
C PRO A 42 0.36 -0.82 0.95
N TYR A 43 0.56 -1.91 0.19
CA TYR A 43 -0.46 -2.40 -0.73
C TYR A 43 -1.72 -2.79 0.04
N MET A 44 -2.87 -2.34 -0.47
CA MET A 44 -4.18 -2.73 0.03
C MET A 44 -4.62 -4.08 -0.57
N HIS A 45 -5.66 -4.69 0.02
CA HIS A 45 -6.20 -6.01 -0.34
C HIS A 45 -6.23 -6.28 -1.86
N ASP A 46 -6.90 -5.40 -2.61
CA ASP A 46 -7.14 -5.57 -4.05
C ASP A 46 -5.90 -5.31 -4.91
N GLN A 47 -4.85 -4.70 -4.35
CA GLN A 47 -3.58 -4.44 -5.04
C GLN A 47 -2.56 -5.56 -4.82
N ALA A 48 -2.52 -6.15 -3.62
CA ALA A 48 -1.56 -7.20 -3.28
C ALA A 48 -1.94 -8.56 -3.91
N LEU A 49 -3.23 -8.85 -4.07
CA LEU A 49 -3.71 -10.11 -4.62
C LEU A 49 -3.27 -10.35 -6.08
N PRO A 50 -3.44 -9.40 -7.02
CA PRO A 50 -2.97 -9.54 -8.41
C PRO A 50 -1.48 -9.85 -8.48
N ILE A 51 -0.64 -9.14 -7.71
CA ILE A 51 0.82 -9.34 -7.68
C ILE A 51 1.15 -10.77 -7.27
N SER A 52 0.49 -11.30 -6.24
CA SER A 52 0.70 -12.69 -5.79
C SER A 52 0.31 -13.72 -6.85
N ILE A 53 -0.75 -13.45 -7.63
CA ILE A 53 -1.25 -14.35 -8.67
C ILE A 53 -0.35 -14.30 -9.91
N GLU A 54 -0.02 -13.09 -10.39
CA GLU A 54 0.80 -12.83 -11.57
C GLU A 54 2.21 -13.41 -11.40
N ALA A 55 2.81 -13.21 -10.22
CA ALA A 55 4.10 -13.79 -9.87
C ALA A 55 4.03 -15.27 -9.45
N LYS A 56 2.84 -15.90 -9.50
CA LYS A 56 2.59 -17.32 -9.14
C LYS A 56 3.19 -17.72 -7.78
N LEU A 57 3.10 -16.83 -6.80
CA LEU A 57 3.72 -17.02 -5.50
C LEU A 57 2.93 -18.00 -4.64
N THR A 58 3.65 -18.96 -4.06
CA THR A 58 3.14 -19.75 -2.94
C THR A 58 3.05 -18.89 -1.68
N LYS A 59 2.24 -19.31 -0.70
CA LYS A 59 2.15 -18.65 0.63
C LYS A 59 3.52 -18.51 1.29
N PHE A 60 4.35 -19.55 1.18
CA PHE A 60 5.70 -19.56 1.75
C PHE A 60 6.61 -18.52 1.08
N GLN A 61 6.67 -18.49 -0.25
CA GLN A 61 7.46 -17.52 -1.01
C GLN A 61 7.00 -16.07 -0.74
N TYR A 62 5.69 -15.83 -0.70
CA TYR A 62 5.15 -14.51 -0.37
C TYR A 62 5.61 -14.05 1.02
N ASN A 63 5.58 -14.94 2.01
CA ASN A 63 6.02 -14.61 3.37
C ASN A 63 7.52 -14.32 3.43
N ILE A 64 8.36 -15.01 2.67
CA ILE A 64 9.78 -14.70 2.56
C ILE A 64 9.97 -13.27 2.04
N ILE A 65 9.34 -12.93 0.90
CA ILE A 65 9.44 -11.60 0.29
C ILE A 65 8.95 -10.51 1.25
N ARG A 66 7.83 -10.76 1.93
CA ARG A 66 7.29 -9.84 2.94
C ARG A 66 8.25 -9.64 4.11
N ASN A 67 8.84 -10.70 4.63
CA ASN A 67 9.77 -10.63 5.75
C ASN A 67 11.05 -9.90 5.36
N ALA A 68 11.62 -10.21 4.20
CA ALA A 68 12.78 -9.49 3.66
C ALA A 68 12.49 -7.98 3.52
N ALA A 69 11.33 -7.60 2.99
CA ALA A 69 10.93 -6.19 2.92
C ALA A 69 10.81 -5.54 4.31
N LYS A 70 10.23 -6.27 5.28
CA LYS A 70 10.06 -5.81 6.66
C LYS A 70 11.40 -5.61 7.38
N GLU A 71 12.38 -6.47 7.15
CA GLU A 71 13.76 -6.35 7.68
C GLU A 71 14.44 -5.06 7.18
N HIS A 72 14.13 -4.62 5.96
CA HIS A 72 14.59 -3.35 5.41
C HIS A 72 13.71 -2.15 5.80
N ASN A 73 12.96 -2.23 6.91
CA ASN A 73 12.02 -1.21 7.39
C ASN A 73 10.92 -0.81 6.38
N ASN A 74 10.67 -1.65 5.37
CA ASN A 74 9.69 -1.41 4.32
C ASN A 74 8.50 -2.36 4.50
N ASN A 75 7.48 -1.91 5.24
CA ASN A 75 6.25 -2.68 5.43
C ASN A 75 5.28 -2.51 4.26
N ILE A 76 5.73 -2.84 3.04
CA ILE A 76 4.97 -2.63 1.79
C ILE A 76 3.90 -3.72 1.58
N TYR A 77 4.23 -4.96 1.91
CA TYR A 77 3.38 -6.11 1.64
C TYR A 77 2.46 -6.43 2.83
N PRO A 78 1.13 -6.50 2.63
CA PRO A 78 0.20 -6.83 3.70
C PRO A 78 0.36 -8.28 4.17
N ASN A 79 -0.26 -8.61 5.31
CA ASN A 79 -0.30 -9.98 5.79
C ASN A 79 -0.98 -10.92 4.78
N TYR A 80 -0.65 -12.21 4.78
CA TYR A 80 -1.26 -13.17 3.87
C TYR A 80 -2.77 -13.36 4.13
N GLU A 81 -3.23 -13.10 5.36
CA GLU A 81 -4.67 -13.12 5.71
C GLU A 81 -5.47 -12.11 4.88
N VAL A 82 -4.92 -10.90 4.69
CA VAL A 82 -5.50 -9.84 3.86
C VAL A 82 -5.69 -10.31 2.41
N ILE A 83 -4.71 -11.05 1.87
CA ILE A 83 -4.79 -11.66 0.53
C ILE A 83 -5.83 -12.78 0.51
N THR A 84 -5.92 -13.57 1.58
CA THR A 84 -6.89 -14.66 1.70
C THR A 84 -8.32 -14.12 1.72
N GLU A 85 -8.56 -13.03 2.43
CA GLU A 85 -9.86 -12.33 2.43
C GLU A 85 -10.19 -11.77 1.05
N ALA A 86 -9.21 -11.18 0.37
CA ALA A 86 -9.38 -10.70 -1.01
C ALA A 86 -9.76 -11.84 -1.96
N LYS A 87 -9.11 -13.02 -1.84
CA LYS A 87 -9.48 -14.23 -2.58
C LYS A 87 -10.93 -14.64 -2.32
N LYS A 88 -11.32 -14.74 -1.04
CA LYS A 88 -12.69 -15.10 -0.64
C LYS A 88 -13.73 -14.16 -1.23
N ARG A 89 -13.46 -12.85 -1.25
CA ARG A 89 -14.35 -11.83 -1.83
C ARG A 89 -14.56 -12.00 -3.34
N CYS A 90 -13.60 -12.60 -4.04
CA CYS A 90 -13.70 -12.85 -5.49
C CYS A 90 -14.54 -14.07 -5.85
N TYR A 91 -14.95 -14.91 -4.88
CA TYR A 91 -15.79 -16.07 -5.16
C TYR A 91 -17.29 -15.76 -5.01
N PRO A 92 -18.15 -16.25 -5.92
CA PRO A 92 -19.60 -16.17 -5.75
C PRO A 92 -20.10 -17.00 -4.56
N ASN A 93 -21.33 -16.70 -4.11
CA ASN A 93 -21.98 -17.45 -3.04
C ASN A 93 -22.50 -18.82 -3.54
N ASN A 94 -22.71 -19.76 -2.62
CA ASN A 94 -23.28 -21.09 -2.88
C ASN A 94 -22.45 -21.95 -3.86
N ILE A 95 -21.13 -21.91 -3.73
CA ILE A 95 -20.26 -22.84 -4.45
C ILE A 95 -20.22 -24.16 -3.67
N ILE A 96 -20.48 -25.26 -4.38
CA ILE A 96 -20.29 -26.61 -3.88
C ILE A 96 -19.03 -27.15 -4.52
N ILE A 97 -18.03 -27.48 -3.70
CA ILE A 97 -16.77 -28.07 -4.17
C ILE A 97 -16.68 -29.48 -3.59
N THR A 98 -16.60 -30.47 -4.48
CA THR A 98 -16.32 -31.86 -4.16
C THR A 98 -14.99 -32.28 -4.79
N GLU A 99 -14.51 -33.48 -4.48
CA GLU A 99 -13.26 -33.99 -5.06
C GLU A 99 -13.32 -34.14 -6.59
N SER A 100 -14.52 -34.37 -7.13
CA SER A 100 -14.73 -34.69 -8.55
C SER A 100 -15.36 -33.56 -9.36
N PHE A 101 -16.09 -32.63 -8.73
CA PHE A 101 -16.70 -31.50 -9.42
C PHE A 101 -16.86 -30.26 -8.53
N ALA A 102 -16.95 -29.11 -9.18
CA ALA A 102 -17.36 -27.86 -8.56
C ALA A 102 -18.61 -27.34 -9.26
N GLU A 103 -19.64 -26.99 -8.49
CA GLU A 103 -20.91 -26.49 -8.99
C GLU A 103 -21.21 -25.12 -8.35
N VAL A 104 -21.81 -24.24 -9.15
CA VAL A 104 -22.32 -22.94 -8.68
C VAL A 104 -23.61 -22.64 -9.42
N SER A 105 -24.59 -22.07 -8.70
CA SER A 105 -25.82 -21.57 -9.32
C SER A 105 -25.51 -20.45 -10.32
N LEU A 106 -26.12 -20.53 -11.51
CA LEU A 106 -25.99 -19.48 -12.52
C LEU A 106 -26.40 -18.10 -11.98
N GLN A 107 -27.47 -18.04 -11.18
CA GLN A 107 -27.92 -16.79 -10.58
C GLN A 107 -26.87 -16.21 -9.63
N SER A 108 -26.29 -17.04 -8.76
CA SER A 108 -25.21 -16.61 -7.86
C SER A 108 -24.00 -16.05 -8.61
N LEU A 109 -23.68 -16.61 -9.78
CA LEU A 109 -22.57 -16.16 -10.60
C LEU A 109 -22.87 -14.80 -11.25
N LEU A 110 -24.07 -14.64 -11.80
CA LEU A 110 -24.51 -13.37 -12.39
C LEU A 110 -24.58 -12.26 -11.35
N ASP A 111 -25.19 -12.54 -10.19
CA ASP A 111 -25.32 -11.57 -9.09
C ASP A 111 -23.94 -11.11 -8.60
N HIS A 112 -23.00 -12.04 -8.41
CA HIS A 112 -21.63 -11.71 -8.00
C HIS A 112 -20.91 -10.86 -9.05
N THR A 113 -21.07 -11.21 -10.33
CA THR A 113 -20.46 -10.46 -11.44
C THR A 113 -20.98 -9.02 -11.49
N VAL A 114 -22.30 -8.84 -11.39
CA VAL A 114 -22.93 -7.51 -11.33
C VAL A 114 -22.41 -6.71 -10.13
N MET A 115 -22.36 -7.33 -8.95
CA MET A 115 -21.82 -6.71 -7.74
C MET A 115 -20.37 -6.22 -7.93
N ARG A 116 -19.52 -7.03 -8.58
CA ARG A 116 -18.11 -6.69 -8.84
C ARG A 116 -17.97 -5.55 -9.84
N LEU A 117 -18.81 -5.51 -10.88
CA LEU A 117 -18.80 -4.41 -11.86
C LEU A 117 -19.17 -3.09 -11.19
N PHE A 118 -20.17 -3.08 -10.31
CA PHE A 118 -20.55 -1.87 -9.56
C PHE A 118 -19.45 -1.37 -8.61
N GLN A 119 -18.60 -2.25 -8.07
CA GLN A 119 -17.49 -1.86 -7.19
C GLN A 119 -16.31 -1.21 -7.93
N VAL A 120 -16.24 -1.35 -9.26
CA VAL A 120 -15.14 -0.84 -10.09
C VAL A 120 -15.49 0.51 -10.73
N GLN A 121 -16.78 0.86 -10.82
CA GLN A 121 -17.26 2.16 -11.32
C GLN A 121 -17.10 3.27 -10.28
#